data_AF-A0A381KK18-F1
#
_entry.id   AF-A0A381KK18-F1
#
_cell.length_a   1.000
_cell.length_b   1.000
_cell.length_c   1.000
_cell.angle_alpha   90.00
_cell.angle_beta   90.00
_cell.angle_gamma   90.00
#
_symmetry.space_group_name_H-M   'P 1'
#
loop_
_entity.id
_entity.type
_entity.pdbx_description
1 polymer ?
#
loop_
_entity_poly.entity_id
_entity_poly.type
_entity_poly.pdbx_seq_one_letter_code
_entity_poly.pdbx_strand_id
1 'polypeptide(L)'
;MVSLMRIDDRLIHGQVAYGWATSLGINVILVANDEAKNDQMKAMSLNLAKPSNVTLYIRGVEESGEIVEKFASSKKSNVLVLVKNTKDALVVAKNSGGVLKEINVGGLRYEGREEETYRFSCC
;
A
#
# COMPACT_ATOMS: atom_id res chain seq x y z
N MET A 1 10.60 6.25 -6.78
CA MET A 1 9.41 7.11 -6.69
C MET A 1 8.21 6.29 -6.25
N VAL A 2 7.35 6.88 -5.43
CA VAL A 2 6.05 6.29 -5.04
C VAL A 2 4.97 7.00 -5.84
N SER A 3 4.24 6.28 -6.69
CA SER A 3 3.25 6.88 -7.59
C SER A 3 1.84 6.87 -7.03
N LEU A 4 1.53 5.90 -6.16
CA LEU A 4 0.20 5.80 -5.57
C LEU A 4 0.28 5.09 -4.23
N MET A 5 -0.36 5.66 -3.23
CA MET A 5 -0.79 4.94 -2.05
C MET A 5 -2.30 4.75 -2.13
N ARG A 6 -2.76 3.50 -2.00
CA ARG A 6 -4.16 3.15 -2.09
C ARG A 6 -4.62 2.31 -0.91
N ILE A 7 -5.75 2.69 -0.34
CA ILE A 7 -6.48 1.90 0.65
C ILE A 7 -7.48 1.00 -0.06
N ASP A 8 -7.32 -0.32 0.08
CA ASP A 8 -8.24 -1.32 -0.47
C ASP A 8 -8.25 -2.55 0.44
N ASP A 9 -9.42 -2.88 0.98
CA ASP A 9 -9.65 -3.97 1.93
C ASP A 9 -9.25 -5.34 1.37
N ARG A 10 -9.30 -5.49 0.05
CA ARG A 10 -8.96 -6.71 -0.69
C ARG A 10 -7.52 -6.74 -1.19
N LEU A 11 -6.74 -5.68 -0.95
CA LEU A 11 -5.35 -5.55 -1.38
C LEU A 11 -5.20 -5.76 -2.91
N ILE A 12 -4.51 -6.82 -3.34
CA ILE A 12 -4.36 -7.16 -4.76
C ILE A 12 -5.54 -8.06 -5.15
N HIS A 13 -6.45 -7.53 -5.98
CA HIS A 13 -7.59 -8.29 -6.50
C HIS A 13 -8.00 -7.83 -7.90
N GLY A 14 -8.54 -8.80 -8.66
CA GLY A 14 -9.12 -8.58 -9.98
C GLY A 14 -8.20 -7.81 -10.94
N GLN A 15 -8.81 -7.02 -11.82
CA GLN A 15 -8.10 -6.19 -12.80
C GLN A 15 -7.71 -4.82 -12.25
N VAL A 16 -8.06 -4.49 -11.00
CA VAL A 16 -7.83 -3.14 -10.44
C VAL A 16 -6.34 -2.88 -10.24
N ALA A 17 -5.62 -3.83 -9.63
CA ALA A 17 -4.17 -3.72 -9.46
C ALA A 17 -3.45 -3.68 -10.82
N TYR A 18 -3.95 -4.43 -11.82
CA TYR A 18 -3.43 -4.40 -13.19
C TYR A 18 -3.63 -3.03 -13.86
N GLY A 19 -4.82 -2.44 -13.72
CA GLY A 19 -5.13 -1.13 -14.29
C GLY A 19 -4.24 -0.02 -13.73
N TRP A 20 -4.05 0.01 -12.39
CA TRP A 20 -3.12 0.96 -11.77
C TRP A 20 -1.67 0.71 -12.19
N ALA A 21 -1.25 -0.56 -12.24
CA ALA A 21 0.13 -0.87 -12.58
C ALA A 21 0.48 -0.47 -14.01
N THR A 22 -0.40 -0.73 -14.97
CA THR A 22 -0.19 -0.36 -16.37
C THR A 22 -0.31 1.15 -16.58
N SER A 23 -1.33 1.79 -16.03
CA SER A 23 -1.57 3.23 -16.25
C SER A 23 -0.49 4.13 -15.65
N LEU A 24 0.06 3.74 -14.49
CA LEU A 24 1.09 4.52 -13.79
C LEU A 24 2.51 3.98 -14.04
N GLY A 25 2.68 2.92 -14.84
CA GLY A 25 3.98 2.31 -15.12
C GLY A 25 4.67 1.72 -13.89
N ILE A 26 3.89 1.13 -12.98
CA ILE A 26 4.36 0.59 -11.71
C ILE A 26 5.09 -0.72 -11.95
N ASN A 27 6.27 -0.86 -11.35
CA ASN A 27 7.08 -2.08 -11.41
C ASN A 27 7.27 -2.74 -10.04
N VAL A 28 6.80 -2.11 -8.97
CA VAL A 28 6.82 -2.65 -7.61
C VAL A 28 5.48 -2.42 -6.91
N ILE A 29 4.93 -3.45 -6.28
CA ILE A 29 3.82 -3.32 -5.33
C ILE A 29 4.36 -3.62 -3.93
N LEU A 30 4.11 -2.70 -3.00
CA LEU A 30 4.32 -2.89 -1.57
C LEU A 30 2.96 -3.07 -0.90
N VAL A 31 2.70 -4.25 -0.34
CA VAL A 31 1.55 -4.51 0.52
C VAL A 31 2.01 -4.34 1.97
N ALA A 32 1.48 -3.33 2.65
CA ALA A 32 1.69 -3.09 4.07
C ALA A 32 0.53 -3.73 4.85
N ASN A 33 0.72 -4.97 5.31
CA ASN A 33 -0.29 -5.75 6.00
C ASN A 33 0.34 -6.87 6.85
N ASP A 34 0.14 -6.81 8.17
CA ASP A 34 0.73 -7.78 9.10
C ASP A 34 0.14 -9.18 8.96
N GLU A 35 -1.14 -9.30 8.63
CA GLU A 35 -1.75 -10.61 8.39
C GLU A 35 -1.10 -11.31 7.19
N ALA A 36 -0.97 -10.61 6.05
CA ALA A 36 -0.34 -11.16 4.85
C ALA A 36 1.15 -11.42 5.03
N LYS A 37 1.85 -10.64 5.86
CA LYS A 37 3.27 -10.89 6.20
C LYS A 37 3.46 -12.21 6.96
N ASN A 38 2.53 -12.53 7.86
CA ASN A 38 2.65 -13.68 8.77
C ASN A 38 1.90 -14.94 8.29
N ASP A 39 1.08 -14.83 7.25
CA ASP A 39 0.31 -15.94 6.68
C ASP A 39 0.82 -16.28 5.26
N GLN A 40 1.46 -17.44 5.14
CA GLN A 40 2.02 -17.91 3.87
C GLN A 40 0.96 -18.12 2.78
N MET A 41 -0.25 -18.54 3.14
CA MET A 41 -1.32 -18.74 2.15
C MET A 41 -1.80 -17.39 1.62
N LYS A 42 -1.98 -16.39 2.49
CA LYS A 42 -2.31 -15.02 2.07
C LYS A 42 -1.21 -14.43 1.19
N ALA A 43 0.05 -14.57 1.58
CA ALA A 43 1.19 -14.10 0.79
C ALA A 43 1.24 -14.74 -0.61
N MET A 44 1.03 -16.05 -0.69
CA MET A 44 0.99 -16.78 -1.96
C MET A 44 -0.18 -16.31 -2.83
N SER A 45 -1.37 -16.12 -2.26
CA SER A 45 -2.54 -15.61 -2.97
C SER A 45 -2.29 -14.24 -3.59
N LEU A 46 -1.71 -13.31 -2.82
CA LEU A 46 -1.33 -11.97 -3.33
C LEU A 46 -0.28 -12.07 -4.43
N ASN A 47 0.68 -12.98 -4.30
CA ASN A 47 1.71 -13.19 -5.32
C ASN A 47 1.16 -13.79 -6.62
N LEU A 48 0.09 -14.59 -6.57
CA LEU A 48 -0.61 -15.09 -7.75
C LEU A 48 -1.48 -14.02 -8.39
N ALA A 49 -2.05 -13.10 -7.60
CA ALA A 49 -2.91 -12.03 -8.08
C ALA A 49 -2.14 -10.84 -8.71
N LYS A 50 -0.84 -10.72 -8.46
CA LYS A 50 -0.03 -9.59 -8.96
C LYS A 50 0.18 -9.70 -10.49
N PRO A 51 0.34 -8.57 -11.20
CA PRO A 51 0.77 -8.58 -12.60
C PRO A 51 2.15 -9.25 -12.78
N SER A 52 2.35 -9.96 -13.90
CA SER A 52 3.56 -10.77 -14.15
C SER A 52 4.86 -9.97 -14.09
N ASN A 53 4.85 -8.71 -14.54
CA ASN A 53 6.03 -7.85 -14.64
C ASN A 53 6.25 -6.93 -13.42
N VAL A 54 5.58 -7.22 -12.30
CA VAL A 54 5.64 -6.39 -11.09
C VAL A 54 6.23 -7.20 -9.95
N THR A 55 7.22 -6.64 -9.25
CA THR A 55 7.78 -7.23 -8.04
C THR A 55 6.86 -6.96 -6.85
N LEU A 56 6.56 -7.99 -6.05
CA LEU A 56 5.73 -7.85 -4.85
C LEU A 56 6.59 -7.90 -3.59
N TYR A 57 6.41 -6.90 -2.73
CA TYR A 57 6.89 -6.91 -1.35
C TYR A 57 5.69 -6.93 -0.41
N ILE A 58 5.71 -7.83 0.56
CA ILE A 58 4.74 -7.89 1.65
C ILE A 58 5.48 -7.60 2.94
N ARG A 59 5.05 -6.57 3.66
CA ARG A 59 5.73 -6.06 4.86
C ARG A 59 4.71 -5.70 5.93
N GLY A 60 5.20 -5.60 7.16
CA GLY A 60 4.38 -5.18 8.28
C GLY A 60 4.09 -3.70 8.19
N VAL A 61 3.02 -3.25 8.85
CA VAL A 61 2.55 -1.86 8.72
C VAL A 61 3.60 -0.88 9.27
N GLU A 62 4.15 -1.17 10.45
CA GLU A 62 5.13 -0.31 11.13
C GLU A 62 6.39 -0.05 10.29
N GLU A 63 6.98 -1.10 9.73
CA GLU A 63 8.22 -1.01 8.92
C GLU A 63 7.99 -0.44 7.52
N SER A 64 6.74 -0.42 7.05
CA SER A 64 6.45 -0.05 5.65
C SER A 64 6.68 1.43 5.38
N GLY A 65 6.53 2.32 6.36
CA GLY A 65 6.81 3.76 6.18
C GLY A 65 8.25 4.02 5.74
N GLU A 66 9.24 3.48 6.44
CA GLU A 66 10.65 3.63 6.08
C GLU A 66 10.98 3.02 4.70
N ILE A 67 10.30 1.92 4.35
CA ILE A 67 10.45 1.28 3.05
C ILE A 67 9.89 2.17 1.94
N VAL A 68 8.74 2.82 2.19
CA VAL A 68 8.15 3.81 1.28
C VAL A 68 9.10 4.98 1.06
N GLU A 69 9.73 5.51 2.10
CA GLU A 69 10.72 6.59 2.00
C GLU A 69 11.94 6.17 1.16
N LYS A 70 12.48 4.97 1.40
CA LYS A 70 13.57 4.38 0.61
C LYS A 70 13.18 4.23 -0.87
N PHE A 71 11.97 3.75 -1.14
CA PHE A 71 11.47 3.64 -2.51
C PHE A 71 11.23 4.99 -3.17
N ALA A 72 10.79 6.02 -2.43
CA ALA A 72 10.62 7.36 -2.95
C ALA A 72 11.94 7.90 -3.51
N SER A 73 13.06 7.65 -2.81
CA SER A 73 14.41 8.05 -3.21
C SER A 73 15.01 7.21 -4.36
N SER A 74 14.45 6.03 -4.67
CA SER A 74 14.91 5.18 -5.76
C SER A 74 14.49 5.73 -7.13
N LYS A 75 15.44 5.83 -8.07
CA LYS A 75 15.18 6.20 -9.49
C LYS A 75 14.68 5.04 -10.35
N LYS A 76 14.84 3.79 -9.89
CA LYS A 76 14.48 2.58 -10.67
C LYS A 76 13.11 2.01 -10.29
N SER A 77 12.63 2.34 -9.09
CA SER A 77 11.39 1.80 -8.55
C SER A 77 10.26 2.79 -8.75
N ASN A 78 9.17 2.32 -9.32
CA ASN A 78 7.89 3.01 -9.41
C ASN A 78 6.87 2.17 -8.64
N VAL A 79 6.42 2.69 -7.49
CA VAL A 79 5.81 1.88 -6.44
C VAL A 79 4.33 2.19 -6.24
N LEU A 80 3.51 1.14 -6.16
CA LEU A 80 2.16 1.14 -5.60
C LEU A 80 2.24 0.67 -4.15
N VAL A 81 1.73 1.47 -3.21
CA VAL A 81 1.57 1.06 -1.81
C VAL A 81 0.11 0.69 -1.59
N LEU A 82 -0.14 -0.53 -1.10
CA LEU A 82 -1.47 -1.03 -0.75
C LEU A 82 -1.57 -1.26 0.74
N VAL A 83 -2.63 -0.72 1.33
CA VAL A 83 -3.00 -0.87 2.74
C VAL A 83 -4.45 -1.29 2.85
N LYS A 84 -4.78 -2.10 3.86
CA LYS A 84 -6.12 -2.69 4.01
C LYS A 84 -7.16 -1.68 4.51
N ASN A 85 -6.76 -0.77 5.39
CA ASN A 85 -7.67 0.14 6.09
C ASN A 85 -7.01 1.51 6.37
N THR A 86 -7.78 2.44 6.93
CA THR A 86 -7.34 3.81 7.24
C THR A 86 -6.37 3.89 8.41
N LYS A 87 -6.47 2.98 9.39
CA LYS A 87 -5.55 2.91 10.55
C LYS A 87 -4.13 2.60 10.07
N ASP A 88 -3.99 1.54 9.27
CA ASP A 88 -2.72 1.13 8.68
C ASP A 88 -2.17 2.23 7.74
N ALA A 89 -3.05 2.85 6.96
CA ALA A 89 -2.67 3.96 6.08
C ALA A 89 -2.04 5.12 6.84
N LEU A 90 -2.61 5.48 7.99
CA LEU A 90 -2.07 6.55 8.82
C LEU A 90 -0.69 6.22 9.38
N VAL A 91 -0.50 5.00 9.88
CA VAL A 91 0.80 4.56 10.42
C VAL A 91 1.87 4.64 9.33
N VAL A 92 1.59 4.08 8.15
CA VAL A 92 2.51 4.14 7.00
C VAL A 92 2.80 5.58 6.60
N ALA A 93 1.78 6.44 6.53
CA ALA A 93 1.95 7.84 6.17
C ALA A 93 2.85 8.60 7.16
N LYS A 94 2.61 8.45 8.47
CA LYS A 94 3.43 9.07 9.52
C LYS A 94 4.89 8.63 9.47
N ASN A 95 5.11 7.34 9.22
CA ASN A 95 6.45 6.75 9.21
C ASN A 95 7.16 6.90 7.85
N SER A 96 6.55 7.57 6.86
CA SER A 96 7.10 7.70 5.49
C SER A 96 8.01 8.92 5.27
N GLY A 97 8.31 9.69 6.32
CA GLY A 97 9.12 10.91 6.19
C GLY A 97 8.45 12.01 5.34
N GLY A 98 7.11 11.99 5.23
CA GLY A 98 6.33 13.00 4.49
C GLY A 98 6.39 12.88 2.97
N VAL A 99 6.89 11.77 2.41
CA VAL A 99 6.95 11.57 0.95
C VAL A 99 5.57 11.31 0.33
N LEU A 100 4.61 10.85 1.14
CA LEU A 100 3.24 10.59 0.73
C LEU A 100 2.40 11.87 0.82
N LYS A 101 1.96 12.40 -0.32
CA LYS A 101 1.18 13.65 -0.40
C LYS A 101 -0.32 13.45 -0.52
N GLU A 102 -0.71 12.30 -1.06
CA GLU A 102 -2.09 11.96 -1.35
C GLU A 102 -2.32 10.46 -1.12
N ILE A 103 -3.56 10.13 -0.76
CA ILE A 103 -3.99 8.76 -0.54
C ILE A 103 -5.25 8.53 -1.36
N ASN A 104 -5.21 7.51 -2.21
CA ASN A 104 -6.35 7.08 -2.97
C ASN A 104 -7.20 6.11 -2.14
N VAL A 105 -8.49 6.41 -1.98
CA VAL A 105 -9.42 5.53 -1.25
C VAL A 105 -10.14 4.64 -2.25
N GLY A 106 -9.99 3.34 -2.07
CA GLY A 106 -10.55 2.30 -2.92
C GLY A 106 -11.76 1.63 -2.30
N GLY A 107 -11.75 0.29 -2.28
CA GLY A 107 -12.76 -0.49 -1.59
C GLY A 107 -12.51 -0.50 -0.09
N LEU A 108 -13.43 0.06 0.69
CA LEU A 108 -13.48 -0.12 2.14
C LEU A 108 -14.79 -0.80 2.48
N ARG A 109 -14.74 -1.92 3.20
CA ARG A 109 -15.93 -2.52 3.78
C ARG A 109 -16.42 -1.64 4.92
N TYR A 110 -17.72 -1.42 4.95
CA TYR A 110 -18.37 -0.75 6.06
C TYR A 110 -18.58 -1.77 7.19
N GLU A 111 -17.81 -1.64 8.27
CA GLU A 111 -17.93 -2.52 9.46
C GLU A 111 -18.57 -1.81 10.67
N GLY A 112 -19.35 -0.75 10.42
CA GLY A 112 -19.95 0.08 11.48
C GLY A 112 -19.09 1.31 11.80
N ARG A 113 -19.70 2.30 12.48
CA ARG A 113 -19.12 3.64 12.65
C ARG A 113 -18.27 3.71 13.92
N GLU A 114 -16.95 3.71 13.78
CA GLU A 114 -16.02 4.27 14.78
C GLU A 114 -15.47 5.58 14.22
N GLU A 115 -15.88 6.72 14.79
CA GLU A 115 -15.34 8.04 14.42
C GLU A 115 -13.94 8.20 15.01
N GLU A 116 -12.91 8.03 14.19
CA GLU A 116 -11.54 8.37 14.55
C GLU A 116 -11.09 9.61 13.77
N THR A 117 -11.02 10.74 14.48
CA THR A 117 -10.54 12.01 13.92
C THR A 117 -9.01 12.02 13.92
N TYR A 118 -8.41 12.02 12.73
CA TYR A 118 -6.96 12.11 12.58
C TYR A 118 -6.53 13.53 12.20
N ARG A 119 -5.82 14.19 13.11
CA ARG A 119 -5.27 15.55 12.91
C ARG A 119 -3.85 15.44 12.35
N PHE A 120 -3.66 15.81 11.09
CA PHE A 120 -2.34 15.93 10.49
C PHE A 120 -1.73 17.27 10.88
N SER A 121 -0.68 17.25 11.70
CA SER A 121 0.18 18.42 11.91
C SER A 121 1.36 18.29 10.95
N CYS A 122 1.38 19.14 9.93
CA CYS A 122 2.56 19.29 9.08
C CYS A 122 3.61 20.06 9.90
N CYS A 123 4.74 19.42 10.20
CA CYS A 123 5.96 20.10 10.65
C CYS A 123 6.78 20.53 9.43
#